data_AF-A0A7S0CBK5-F1
#
_entry.id   AF-A0A7S0CBK5-F1
#
_cell.length_a   1.000
_cell.length_b   1.000
_cell.length_c   1.000
_cell.angle_alpha   90.00
_cell.angle_beta   90.00
_cell.angle_gamma   90.00
#
_symmetry.space_group_name_H-M   'P 1'
#
loop_
_entity.id
_entity.type
_entity.pdbx_description
1 polymer ?
#
loop_
_entity_poly.entity_id
_entity_poly.type
_entity_poly.pdbx_seq_one_letter_code
_entity_poly.pdbx_strand_id
1 'polypeptide(L)'
;MSVVCEDPPKKKIRTDDLPEAPDEDWPEAWYMPEGDCDNQKALNKKDPNEPANIAALRKIGISYWKLNADAFKYPVKAVPWDPKDAVDPDLMKIRDTRGYSYADIITVHPDHLPGYEDKVKSFFEEHIHDAEEIRYVISGSGFFDVRDAGDRWVRIHVKKGDLMTLPEGMYHRFTTDDNDIIHAMRLFKGVPIWTPINRPCDEHPSRQVFVKSYMSGEEEQIKKKEVDGKFEEKNEEQNEECVQ
;
A
#
# COMPACT_ATOMS: atom_id res chain seq x y z
N MET A 1 26.67 4.47 26.84
CA MET A 1 25.97 5.67 26.35
C MET A 1 24.70 5.18 25.70
N SER A 2 23.56 5.40 26.35
CA SER A 2 22.23 5.06 25.85
C SER A 2 21.91 5.91 24.62
N VAL A 3 21.78 5.27 23.46
CA VAL A 3 21.31 5.91 22.24
C VAL A 3 19.81 6.13 22.42
N VAL A 4 19.42 7.39 22.53
CA VAL A 4 18.01 7.78 22.55
C VAL A 4 17.56 7.73 21.10
N CYS A 5 16.74 6.73 20.75
CA CYS A 5 16.04 6.71 19.47
C CYS A 5 15.03 7.86 19.49
N GLU A 6 15.34 8.94 18.78
CA GLU A 6 14.38 10.01 18.55
C GLU A 6 13.34 9.54 17.55
N ASP A 7 12.05 9.66 17.90
CA ASP A 7 10.95 9.40 16.98
C ASP A 7 11.14 10.22 15.68
N PRO A 8 10.78 9.66 14.51
CA PRO A 8 10.82 10.42 13.28
C PRO A 8 9.97 11.69 13.41
N PRO A 9 10.41 12.83 12.85
CA PRO A 9 9.76 14.11 13.05
C PRO A 9 8.31 14.06 12.56
N LYS A 10 7.37 14.19 13.49
CA LYS A 10 5.94 14.34 13.17
C LYS A 10 5.78 15.60 12.31
N LYS A 11 5.42 15.44 11.04
CA LYS A 11 5.04 16.57 10.18
C LYS A 11 3.90 17.32 10.86
N LYS A 12 4.10 18.62 11.13
CA LYS A 12 3.05 19.48 11.66
C LYS A 12 1.96 19.62 10.60
N ILE A 13 0.83 18.95 10.83
CA ILE A 13 -0.40 19.12 10.06
C ILE A 13 -0.80 20.59 10.19
N ARG A 14 -0.91 21.30 9.07
CA ARG A 14 -1.44 22.67 9.06
C ARG A 14 -2.95 22.60 9.28
N THR A 15 -3.54 23.65 9.85
CA THR A 15 -4.98 23.70 10.15
C THR A 15 -5.90 23.51 8.94
N ASP A 16 -5.34 23.63 7.74
CA ASP A 16 -6.07 23.56 6.47
C ASP A 16 -5.81 22.24 5.71
N ASP A 17 -4.94 21.35 6.22
CA ASP A 17 -4.67 20.03 5.64
C ASP A 17 -5.87 19.10 5.87
N LEU A 18 -6.28 18.34 4.85
CA LEU A 18 -7.29 17.30 5.03
C LEU A 18 -6.67 16.07 5.72
N PRO A 19 -7.12 15.70 6.93
CA PRO A 19 -6.57 14.56 7.63
C PRO A 19 -6.90 13.25 6.91
N GLU A 20 -6.08 12.22 7.12
CA GLU A 20 -6.42 10.86 6.71
C GLU A 20 -7.74 10.42 7.36
N ALA A 21 -8.52 9.61 6.65
CA ALA A 21 -9.80 9.11 7.16
C ALA A 21 -9.58 8.22 8.39
N PRO A 22 -10.53 8.15 9.34
CA PRO A 22 -10.40 7.28 10.51
C PRO A 22 -10.48 5.79 10.12
N ASP A 23 -10.13 4.89 11.04
CA ASP A 23 -9.99 3.45 10.72
C ASP A 23 -11.33 2.80 10.34
N GLU A 24 -12.47 3.31 10.82
CA GLU A 24 -13.81 2.84 10.46
C GLU A 24 -14.21 3.13 9.00
N ASP A 25 -13.56 4.12 8.36
CA ASP A 25 -13.82 4.48 6.97
C ASP A 25 -12.91 3.73 5.99
N TRP A 26 -11.91 2.98 6.49
CA TRP A 26 -11.01 2.23 5.63
C TRP A 26 -11.73 1.16 4.80
N PRO A 27 -11.25 0.87 3.58
CA PRO A 27 -11.70 -0.29 2.84
C PRO A 27 -11.44 -1.57 3.63
N GLU A 28 -12.29 -2.58 3.43
CA GLU A 28 -12.04 -3.91 4.00
C GLU A 28 -10.66 -4.42 3.58
N ALA A 29 -9.90 -4.89 4.56
CA ALA A 29 -8.60 -5.51 4.35
C ALA A 29 -8.48 -6.82 5.14
N TRP A 30 -7.87 -7.84 4.54
CA TRP A 30 -7.76 -9.18 5.13
C TRP A 30 -6.50 -9.90 4.68
N TYR A 31 -6.06 -10.87 5.48
CA TYR A 31 -4.97 -11.76 5.11
C TYR A 31 -5.44 -12.80 4.09
N MET A 32 -4.63 -13.01 3.06
CA MET A 32 -4.86 -14.06 2.05
C MET A 32 -4.29 -15.41 2.51
N PRO A 33 -4.83 -16.54 2.01
CA PRO A 33 -4.15 -17.84 2.09
C PRO A 33 -2.72 -17.77 1.52
N GLU A 34 -1.83 -18.60 2.04
CA GLU A 34 -0.48 -18.77 1.48
C GLU A 34 -0.55 -19.53 0.15
N GLY A 35 0.41 -19.26 -0.74
CA GLY A 35 0.50 -19.88 -2.07
C GLY A 35 -0.14 -19.06 -3.18
N ASP A 36 -0.27 -19.69 -4.35
CA ASP A 36 -0.82 -19.05 -5.54
C ASP A 36 -2.34 -18.92 -5.42
N CYS A 37 -2.88 -17.81 -5.97
CA CYS A 37 -4.33 -17.64 -6.09
C CYS A 37 -4.82 -18.21 -7.43
N ASP A 38 -5.72 -19.19 -7.41
CA ASP A 38 -6.33 -19.72 -8.63
C ASP A 38 -7.06 -18.65 -9.44
N ASN A 39 -7.73 -17.73 -8.75
CA ASN A 39 -8.40 -16.58 -9.34
C ASN A 39 -7.99 -15.29 -8.60
N GLN A 40 -7.12 -14.51 -9.21
CA GLN A 40 -6.67 -13.23 -8.65
C GLN A 40 -7.81 -12.23 -8.38
N LYS A 41 -8.90 -12.30 -9.16
CA LYS A 41 -10.07 -11.40 -9.05
C LYS A 41 -11.08 -11.83 -7.99
N ALA A 42 -10.96 -13.02 -7.41
CA ALA A 42 -11.83 -13.48 -6.32
C ALA A 42 -11.46 -12.81 -4.99
N LEU A 43 -12.28 -12.96 -3.94
CA LEU A 43 -11.98 -12.39 -2.62
C LEU A 43 -10.72 -12.99 -1.97
N ASN A 44 -10.46 -14.28 -2.17
CA ASN A 44 -9.30 -14.99 -1.59
C ASN A 44 -9.17 -14.75 -0.07
N LYS A 45 -10.28 -14.81 0.67
CA LYS A 45 -10.31 -14.77 2.14
C LYS A 45 -9.92 -16.15 2.69
N LYS A 46 -9.23 -16.17 3.83
CA LYS A 46 -9.09 -17.39 4.66
C LYS A 46 -10.46 -17.83 5.19
N ASP A 47 -10.58 -19.10 5.54
CA ASP A 47 -11.74 -19.63 6.26
C ASP A 47 -11.28 -20.30 7.57
N PRO A 48 -11.53 -19.70 8.75
CA PRO A 48 -12.25 -18.43 8.94
C PRO A 48 -11.45 -17.20 8.47
N ASN A 49 -12.15 -16.11 8.17
CA ASN A 49 -11.52 -14.85 7.74
C ASN A 49 -10.60 -14.27 8.82
N GLU A 50 -9.45 -13.74 8.40
CA GLU A 50 -8.49 -13.03 9.27
C GLU A 50 -8.41 -11.56 8.80
N PRO A 51 -9.16 -10.63 9.43
CA PRO A 51 -9.10 -9.21 9.09
C PRO A 51 -7.71 -8.63 9.35
N ALA A 52 -7.27 -7.71 8.49
CA ALA A 52 -6.02 -6.99 8.69
C ALA A 52 -6.18 -5.88 9.75
N ASN A 53 -5.10 -5.58 10.47
CA ASN A 53 -5.08 -4.47 11.41
C ASN A 53 -4.74 -3.17 10.69
N ILE A 54 -5.71 -2.25 10.58
CA ILE A 54 -5.55 -0.96 9.89
C ILE A 54 -4.42 -0.12 10.49
N ALA A 55 -4.28 -0.09 11.81
CA ALA A 55 -3.17 0.61 12.46
C ALA A 55 -1.80 0.02 12.09
N ALA A 56 -1.71 -1.28 11.81
CA ALA A 56 -0.49 -1.91 11.29
C ALA A 56 -0.23 -1.51 9.84
N LEU A 57 -1.26 -1.44 8.99
CA LEU A 57 -1.14 -0.97 7.60
C LEU A 57 -0.65 0.49 7.51
N ARG A 58 -1.11 1.36 8.42
CA ARG A 58 -0.59 2.73 8.55
C ARG A 58 0.86 2.78 8.99
N LYS A 59 1.25 1.92 9.95
CA LYS A 59 2.64 1.85 10.43
C LYS A 59 3.62 1.46 9.33
N ILE A 60 3.17 0.66 8.35
CA ILE A 60 3.97 0.32 7.17
C ILE A 60 3.89 1.37 6.04
N GLY A 61 3.31 2.54 6.31
CA GLY A 61 3.36 3.71 5.44
C GLY A 61 2.19 3.87 4.46
N ILE A 62 1.15 3.04 4.54
CA ILE A 62 -0.06 3.22 3.72
C ILE A 62 -0.87 4.38 4.29
N SER A 63 -1.19 5.36 3.44
CA SER A 63 -2.09 6.47 3.78
C SER A 63 -3.40 6.35 3.02
N TYR A 64 -4.48 6.83 3.64
CA TYR A 64 -5.83 6.68 3.10
C TYR A 64 -6.72 7.89 3.38
N TRP A 65 -7.50 8.27 2.37
CA TRP A 65 -8.56 9.28 2.46
C TRP A 65 -9.84 8.74 1.81
N LYS A 66 -10.98 9.05 2.44
CA LYS A 66 -12.29 8.84 1.86
C LYS A 66 -12.80 10.16 1.28
N LEU A 67 -13.03 10.20 -0.03
CA LEU A 67 -13.58 11.35 -0.74
C LEU A 67 -14.98 11.04 -1.27
N ASN A 68 -15.80 12.09 -1.41
CA ASN A 68 -17.09 11.99 -2.07
C ASN A 68 -16.93 12.07 -3.59
N ALA A 69 -16.64 10.93 -4.23
CA ALA A 69 -16.48 10.84 -5.68
C ALA A 69 -17.76 11.18 -6.49
N ASP A 70 -18.92 11.30 -5.84
CA ASP A 70 -20.17 11.76 -6.47
C ASP A 70 -20.34 13.28 -6.48
N ALA A 71 -19.60 14.00 -5.63
CA ALA A 71 -19.63 15.46 -5.59
C ALA A 71 -18.98 16.11 -6.81
N PHE A 72 -18.22 15.34 -7.60
CA PHE A 72 -17.49 15.83 -8.77
C PHE A 72 -17.59 14.87 -9.95
N LYS A 73 -17.74 15.42 -11.16
CA LYS A 73 -17.78 14.63 -12.38
C LYS A 73 -16.38 14.53 -13.01
N TYR A 74 -15.80 13.35 -12.94
CA TYR A 74 -14.52 13.04 -13.60
C TYR A 74 -14.74 12.47 -15.01
N PRO A 75 -13.83 12.72 -15.97
CA PRO A 75 -13.86 12.06 -17.27
C PRO A 75 -13.42 10.59 -17.14
N VAL A 76 -13.82 9.76 -18.11
CA VAL A 76 -13.43 8.32 -18.16
C VAL A 76 -11.94 8.13 -18.46
N LYS A 77 -11.34 9.10 -19.19
CA LYS A 77 -9.92 9.12 -19.54
C LYS A 77 -9.46 10.56 -19.70
N ALA A 78 -8.31 10.89 -19.13
CA ALA A 78 -7.64 12.18 -19.30
C ALA A 78 -6.14 12.01 -19.05
N VAL A 79 -5.28 12.43 -19.98
CA VAL A 79 -3.82 12.30 -19.88
C VAL A 79 -3.15 13.54 -20.51
N PRO A 80 -2.62 14.49 -19.71
CA PRO A 80 -2.85 14.64 -18.27
C PRO A 80 -4.31 15.02 -17.95
N TRP A 81 -4.69 14.88 -16.69
CA TRP A 81 -5.92 15.45 -16.16
C TRP A 81 -5.65 16.88 -15.65
N ASP A 82 -6.28 17.86 -16.30
CA ASP A 82 -6.22 19.27 -15.94
C ASP A 82 -7.64 19.87 -15.95
N PRO A 83 -8.29 20.01 -14.78
CA PRO A 83 -9.64 20.55 -14.67
C PRO A 83 -9.67 22.07 -14.86
N LYS A 84 -10.34 22.55 -15.92
CA LYS A 84 -10.41 23.99 -16.23
C LYS A 84 -11.43 24.78 -15.38
N ASP A 85 -12.58 24.16 -15.08
CA ASP A 85 -13.76 24.90 -14.63
C ASP A 85 -14.16 24.62 -13.17
N ALA A 86 -13.65 23.54 -12.56
CA ALA A 86 -13.85 23.22 -11.14
C ALA A 86 -12.92 22.06 -10.73
N VAL A 87 -12.42 22.08 -9.50
CA VAL A 87 -11.67 20.97 -8.88
C VAL A 87 -12.42 20.57 -7.62
N ASP A 88 -12.52 19.27 -7.34
CA ASP A 88 -12.92 18.77 -6.03
C ASP A 88 -12.03 19.44 -4.94
N PRO A 89 -12.60 20.28 -4.04
CA PRO A 89 -11.81 21.01 -3.05
C PRO A 89 -11.02 20.13 -2.10
N ASP A 90 -11.53 18.94 -1.75
CA ASP A 90 -10.84 18.04 -0.82
C ASP A 90 -9.70 17.30 -1.51
N LEU A 91 -9.92 16.86 -2.75
CA LEU A 91 -8.83 16.36 -3.60
C LEU A 91 -7.74 17.43 -3.80
N MET A 92 -8.12 18.69 -4.01
CA MET A 92 -7.17 19.79 -4.18
C MET A 92 -6.30 19.99 -2.93
N LYS A 93 -6.89 20.00 -1.73
CA LYS A 93 -6.14 20.07 -0.47
C LYS A 93 -5.13 18.93 -0.35
N ILE A 94 -5.55 17.69 -0.60
CA ILE A 94 -4.65 16.53 -0.55
C ILE A 94 -3.49 16.74 -1.53
N ARG A 95 -3.78 17.13 -2.78
CA ARG A 95 -2.76 17.36 -3.79
C ARG A 95 -1.76 18.44 -3.38
N ASP A 96 -2.24 19.56 -2.83
CA ASP A 96 -1.39 20.67 -2.41
C ASP A 96 -0.54 20.29 -1.20
N THR A 97 -1.12 19.66 -0.17
CA THR A 97 -0.42 19.20 1.04
C THR A 97 0.63 18.13 0.72
N ARG A 98 0.33 17.23 -0.22
CA ARG A 98 1.21 16.10 -0.58
C ARG A 98 2.17 16.40 -1.74
N GLY A 99 1.97 17.51 -2.45
CA GLY A 99 2.76 17.89 -3.62
C GLY A 99 2.45 17.08 -4.89
N TYR A 100 1.22 16.61 -5.06
CA TYR A 100 0.78 15.83 -6.22
C TYR A 100 0.51 16.74 -7.43
N SER A 101 1.59 17.12 -8.11
CA SER A 101 1.58 18.06 -9.24
C SER A 101 1.07 17.47 -10.55
N TYR A 102 1.06 16.15 -10.70
CA TYR A 102 0.57 15.47 -11.91
C TYR A 102 -0.61 14.55 -11.57
N ALA A 103 -1.56 14.44 -12.51
CA ALA A 103 -2.62 13.46 -12.46
C ALA A 103 -3.02 13.02 -13.87
N ASP A 104 -3.50 11.78 -13.99
CA ASP A 104 -4.21 11.29 -15.16
C ASP A 104 -5.33 10.33 -14.74
N ILE A 105 -6.22 9.98 -15.66
CA ILE A 105 -7.34 9.06 -15.39
C ILE A 105 -7.28 7.89 -16.36
N ILE A 106 -7.27 6.70 -15.78
CA ILE A 106 -7.24 5.41 -16.47
C ILE A 106 -8.51 4.61 -16.17
N THR A 107 -8.92 3.81 -17.16
CA THR A 107 -9.91 2.76 -16.98
C THR A 107 -9.24 1.43 -17.24
N VAL A 108 -9.29 0.52 -16.26
CA VAL A 108 -8.84 -0.87 -16.41
C VAL A 108 -10.08 -1.70 -16.70
N HIS A 109 -10.24 -2.06 -17.97
CA HIS A 109 -11.29 -2.92 -18.51
C HIS A 109 -10.83 -3.38 -19.91
N PRO A 110 -11.15 -4.61 -20.37
CA PRO A 110 -10.74 -5.10 -21.68
C PRO A 110 -11.05 -4.14 -22.84
N ASP A 111 -12.24 -3.51 -22.82
CA ASP A 111 -12.69 -2.59 -23.88
C ASP A 111 -12.03 -1.20 -23.84
N HIS A 112 -11.39 -0.83 -22.72
CA HIS A 112 -10.95 0.55 -22.48
C HIS A 112 -9.44 0.69 -22.30
N LEU A 113 -8.73 -0.39 -21.99
CA LEU A 113 -7.30 -0.38 -21.73
C LEU A 113 -6.51 -0.96 -22.92
N PRO A 114 -5.78 -0.12 -23.70
CA PRO A 114 -4.92 -0.64 -24.76
C PRO A 114 -3.83 -1.55 -24.18
N GLY A 115 -3.69 -2.75 -24.75
CA GLY A 115 -2.78 -3.77 -24.21
C GLY A 115 -3.25 -4.34 -22.87
N TYR A 116 -4.57 -4.48 -22.67
CA TYR A 116 -5.18 -4.93 -21.42
C TYR A 116 -4.48 -6.18 -20.85
N GLU A 117 -4.37 -7.26 -21.63
CA GLU A 117 -3.80 -8.54 -21.19
C GLU A 117 -2.39 -8.42 -20.61
N ASP A 118 -1.50 -7.69 -21.28
CA ASP A 118 -0.12 -7.52 -20.83
C ASP A 118 -0.04 -6.60 -19.61
N LYS A 119 -0.90 -5.57 -19.57
CA LYS A 119 -0.96 -4.63 -18.45
C LYS A 119 -1.50 -5.26 -17.19
N VAL A 120 -2.59 -6.03 -17.25
CA VAL A 120 -3.15 -6.68 -16.05
C VAL A 120 -2.21 -7.74 -15.49
N LYS A 121 -1.46 -8.45 -16.35
CA LYS A 121 -0.36 -9.33 -15.91
C LYS A 121 0.72 -8.52 -15.19
N SER A 122 1.19 -7.43 -15.80
CA SER A 122 2.20 -6.57 -15.19
C SER A 122 1.75 -5.91 -13.89
N PHE A 123 0.46 -5.56 -13.75
CA PHE A 123 -0.08 -5.01 -12.51
C PHE A 123 -0.14 -6.06 -11.40
N PHE A 124 -0.40 -7.32 -11.74
CA PHE A 124 -0.55 -8.40 -10.77
C PHE A 124 0.76 -9.10 -10.39
N GLU A 125 1.81 -8.97 -11.21
CA GLU A 125 3.16 -9.38 -10.83
C GLU A 125 3.61 -8.61 -9.58
N GLU A 126 4.21 -9.28 -8.59
CA GLU A 126 4.66 -8.60 -7.36
C GLU A 126 5.83 -7.64 -7.68
N HIS A 127 5.67 -6.37 -7.35
CA HIS A 127 6.64 -5.33 -7.69
C HIS A 127 6.72 -4.20 -6.64
N ILE A 128 7.73 -3.35 -6.82
CA ILE A 128 7.85 -2.05 -6.16
C ILE A 128 7.84 -0.92 -7.20
N HIS A 129 7.69 0.30 -6.70
CA HIS A 129 8.01 1.53 -7.42
C HIS A 129 9.07 2.34 -6.66
N ASP A 130 9.79 3.20 -7.40
CA ASP A 130 10.77 4.15 -6.89
C ASP A 130 10.15 5.49 -6.44
N ALA A 131 8.82 5.54 -6.39
CA ALA A 131 8.01 6.64 -5.89
C ALA A 131 6.73 6.10 -5.23
N GLU A 132 5.92 6.99 -4.63
CA GLU A 132 4.59 6.64 -4.14
C GLU A 132 3.68 6.17 -5.29
N GLU A 133 2.96 5.07 -5.08
CA GLU A 133 1.83 4.63 -5.90
C GLU A 133 0.56 5.28 -5.34
N ILE A 134 0.07 6.36 -5.98
CA ILE A 134 -1.14 7.06 -5.54
C ILE A 134 -2.31 6.77 -6.47
N ARG A 135 -3.44 6.31 -5.91
CA ARG A 135 -4.64 5.94 -6.66
C ARG A 135 -5.88 6.47 -5.97
N TYR A 136 -6.70 7.19 -6.72
CA TYR A 136 -8.03 7.62 -6.31
C TYR A 136 -9.09 6.93 -7.18
N VAL A 137 -9.91 6.07 -6.58
CA VAL A 137 -10.93 5.31 -7.27
C VAL A 137 -12.17 6.17 -7.49
N ILE A 138 -12.40 6.53 -8.75
CA ILE A 138 -13.53 7.37 -9.19
C ILE A 138 -14.79 6.53 -9.37
N SER A 139 -14.64 5.27 -9.83
CA SER A 139 -15.73 4.32 -10.06
C SER A 139 -15.17 2.90 -10.19
N GLY A 140 -16.03 1.90 -10.03
CA GLY A 140 -15.62 0.50 -10.00
C GLY A 140 -14.83 0.14 -8.73
N SER A 141 -14.06 -0.94 -8.82
CA SER A 141 -13.36 -1.51 -7.67
C SER A 141 -12.25 -2.49 -8.06
N GLY A 142 -11.37 -2.79 -7.11
CA GLY A 142 -10.28 -3.73 -7.28
C GLY A 142 -9.53 -3.99 -5.99
N PHE A 143 -8.46 -4.78 -6.09
CA PHE A 143 -7.63 -5.16 -4.96
C PHE A 143 -6.22 -4.61 -5.11
N PHE A 144 -5.74 -3.96 -4.05
CA PHE A 144 -4.31 -3.85 -3.80
C PHE A 144 -3.92 -4.96 -2.83
N ASP A 145 -3.00 -5.82 -3.25
CA ASP A 145 -2.35 -6.75 -2.33
C ASP A 145 -0.99 -6.15 -1.94
N VAL A 146 -0.71 -6.11 -0.64
CA VAL A 146 0.55 -5.56 -0.08
C VAL A 146 1.19 -6.57 0.86
N ARG A 147 2.51 -6.51 1.01
CA ARG A 147 3.23 -7.29 2.03
C ARG A 147 3.17 -6.59 3.39
N ASP A 148 2.74 -7.31 4.43
CA ASP A 148 2.91 -6.85 5.81
C ASP A 148 4.37 -6.98 6.29
N ALA A 149 4.64 -6.61 7.54
CA ALA A 149 6.00 -6.68 8.09
C ALA A 149 6.54 -8.12 8.18
N GLY A 150 5.66 -9.11 8.29
CA GLY A 150 5.99 -10.54 8.24
C GLY A 150 5.99 -11.13 6.83
N ASP A 151 6.05 -10.29 5.79
CA ASP A 151 6.01 -10.67 4.38
C ASP A 151 4.76 -11.49 3.98
N ARG A 152 3.63 -11.31 4.68
CA ARG A 152 2.35 -11.95 4.35
C ARG A 152 1.51 -11.05 3.45
N TRP A 153 0.74 -11.65 2.56
CA TRP A 153 -0.21 -10.91 1.72
C TRP A 153 -1.40 -10.40 2.52
N VAL A 154 -1.59 -9.09 2.49
CA VAL A 154 -2.82 -8.41 2.89
C VAL A 154 -3.51 -7.89 1.63
N ARG A 155 -4.76 -8.30 1.41
CA ARG A 155 -5.63 -7.81 0.34
C ARG A 155 -6.48 -6.66 0.85
N ILE A 156 -6.54 -5.56 0.08
CA ILE A 156 -7.30 -4.35 0.38
C ILE A 156 -8.32 -4.11 -0.74
N HIS A 157 -9.61 -4.08 -0.43
CA HIS A 157 -10.68 -3.90 -1.44
C HIS A 157 -11.03 -2.43 -1.65
N VAL A 158 -10.34 -1.78 -2.58
CA VAL A 158 -10.61 -0.39 -2.93
C VAL A 158 -11.84 -0.26 -3.84
N LYS A 159 -12.67 0.73 -3.54
CA LYS A 159 -13.92 1.05 -4.22
C LYS A 159 -14.02 2.55 -4.44
N LYS A 160 -15.04 2.96 -5.19
CA LYS A 160 -15.37 4.37 -5.40
C LYS A 160 -15.25 5.23 -4.12
N GLY A 161 -14.55 6.34 -4.24
CA GLY A 161 -14.28 7.29 -3.16
C GLY A 161 -12.98 7.02 -2.41
N ASP A 162 -12.31 5.89 -2.65
CA ASP A 162 -11.06 5.54 -1.95
C ASP A 162 -9.85 6.19 -2.61
N LEU A 163 -9.13 7.02 -1.87
CA LEU A 163 -7.81 7.52 -2.24
C LEU A 163 -6.76 6.86 -1.35
N MET A 164 -5.85 6.10 -1.94
CA MET A 164 -4.82 5.34 -1.24
C MET A 164 -3.43 5.67 -1.79
N THR A 165 -2.44 5.68 -0.90
CA THR A 165 -1.02 5.81 -1.26
C THR A 165 -0.25 4.61 -0.74
N LEU A 166 0.44 3.90 -1.62
CA LEU A 166 1.46 2.94 -1.21
C LEU A 166 2.82 3.66 -1.24
N PRO A 167 3.64 3.53 -0.18
CA PRO A 167 4.93 4.21 -0.12
C PRO A 167 5.92 3.60 -1.11
N GLU A 168 6.88 4.41 -1.54
CA GLU A 168 8.05 3.97 -2.30
C GLU A 168 8.67 2.71 -1.67
N GLY A 169 9.03 1.72 -2.51
CA GLY A 169 9.71 0.50 -2.08
C GLY A 169 8.85 -0.56 -1.38
N MET A 170 7.53 -0.34 -1.23
CA MET A 170 6.60 -1.37 -0.76
C MET A 170 6.36 -2.43 -1.84
N TYR A 171 6.50 -3.71 -1.50
CA TYR A 171 6.04 -4.80 -2.36
C TYR A 171 4.52 -4.84 -2.40
N HIS A 172 3.98 -4.77 -3.61
CA HIS A 172 2.55 -4.78 -3.86
C HIS A 172 2.23 -5.34 -5.25
N ARG A 173 0.93 -5.54 -5.48
CA ARG A 173 0.35 -5.84 -6.79
C ARG A 173 -1.10 -5.36 -6.84
N PHE A 174 -1.64 -5.26 -8.04
CA PHE A 174 -3.01 -4.83 -8.29
C PHE A 174 -3.76 -5.79 -9.23
N THR A 175 -5.05 -6.00 -8.95
CA THR A 175 -5.99 -6.68 -9.86
C THR A 175 -7.38 -6.07 -9.73
N THR A 176 -8.18 -6.11 -10.80
CA THR A 176 -9.62 -5.86 -10.67
C THR A 176 -10.28 -6.94 -9.83
N ASP A 177 -11.46 -6.65 -9.27
CA ASP A 177 -12.32 -7.67 -8.70
C ASP A 177 -13.19 -8.34 -9.78
N ASP A 178 -14.16 -9.14 -9.35
CA ASP A 178 -15.06 -9.90 -10.24
C ASP A 178 -15.98 -9.02 -11.11
N ASN A 179 -16.14 -7.73 -10.79
CA ASN A 179 -16.82 -6.77 -11.67
C ASN A 179 -15.95 -6.33 -12.85
N ASP A 180 -14.66 -6.66 -12.82
CA ASP A 180 -13.67 -6.45 -13.88
C ASP A 180 -13.54 -5.02 -14.42
N ILE A 181 -13.87 -4.02 -13.60
CA ILE A 181 -13.77 -2.62 -14.00
C ILE A 181 -13.34 -1.75 -12.84
N ILE A 182 -12.32 -0.92 -13.09
CA ILE A 182 -11.97 0.19 -12.22
C ILE A 182 -11.64 1.43 -13.04
N HIS A 183 -12.17 2.57 -12.60
CA HIS A 183 -11.81 3.89 -13.08
C HIS A 183 -11.03 4.60 -11.98
N ALA A 184 -9.75 4.85 -12.23
CA ALA A 184 -8.85 5.41 -11.22
C ALA A 184 -8.16 6.66 -11.76
N MET A 185 -8.10 7.70 -10.93
CA MET A 185 -7.13 8.77 -11.08
C MET A 185 -5.81 8.33 -10.47
N ARG A 186 -4.73 8.48 -11.24
CA ARG A 186 -3.37 8.23 -10.78
C ARG A 186 -2.73 9.59 -10.51
N LEU A 187 -2.14 9.77 -9.34
CA LEU A 187 -1.52 11.04 -8.94
C LEU A 187 -0.01 10.86 -8.73
N PHE A 188 0.79 11.88 -9.04
CA PHE A 188 2.25 11.82 -8.98
C PHE A 188 2.85 13.12 -8.45
N LYS A 189 3.98 12.98 -7.76
CA LYS A 189 4.90 14.09 -7.50
C LYS A 189 5.83 14.24 -8.71
N GLY A 190 5.74 15.37 -9.40
CA GLY A 190 6.51 15.61 -10.62
C GLY A 190 6.02 14.81 -11.83
N VAL A 191 6.95 14.45 -12.72
CA VAL A 191 6.67 13.69 -13.94
C VAL A 191 6.55 12.20 -13.59
N PRO A 192 5.50 11.49 -14.05
CA PRO A 192 5.29 10.11 -13.64
C PRO A 192 6.32 9.15 -14.28
N ILE A 193 6.83 8.24 -13.45
CA ILE A 193 7.57 7.05 -13.88
C ILE A 193 6.74 5.85 -13.43
N TRP A 194 6.29 5.04 -14.39
CA TRP A 194 5.35 3.93 -14.14
C TRP A 194 6.03 2.57 -14.07
N THR A 195 7.34 2.52 -14.26
CA THR A 195 8.08 1.27 -14.46
C THR A 195 8.01 0.44 -13.16
N PRO A 196 7.38 -0.75 -13.19
CA PRO A 196 7.45 -1.65 -12.06
C PRO A 196 8.84 -2.27 -11.98
N ILE A 197 9.31 -2.50 -10.76
CA ILE A 197 10.52 -3.25 -10.48
C ILE A 197 10.08 -4.53 -9.76
N ASN A 198 10.04 -5.64 -10.50
CA ASN A 198 9.51 -6.90 -10.01
C ASN A 198 10.40 -7.51 -8.93
N ARG A 199 9.78 -8.21 -7.97
CA ARG A 199 10.50 -9.01 -6.98
C ARG A 199 11.23 -10.18 -7.66
N PRO A 200 12.45 -10.57 -7.22
CA PRO A 200 13.26 -10.01 -6.15
C PRO A 200 13.98 -8.71 -6.55
N CYS A 201 13.92 -7.69 -5.70
CA CYS A 201 14.62 -6.42 -5.91
C CYS A 201 15.07 -5.78 -4.59
N ASP A 202 15.48 -6.60 -3.62
CA ASP A 202 15.79 -6.14 -2.26
C ASP A 202 16.97 -5.15 -2.19
N GLU A 203 17.89 -5.23 -3.14
CA GLU A 203 19.04 -4.31 -3.27
C GLU A 203 18.65 -2.94 -3.87
N HIS A 204 17.42 -2.76 -4.36
CA HIS A 204 17.00 -1.49 -4.94
C HIS A 204 16.97 -0.37 -3.88
N PRO A 205 17.50 0.84 -4.15
CA PRO A 205 17.55 1.93 -3.16
C PRO A 205 16.20 2.25 -2.51
N SER A 206 15.12 2.27 -3.30
CA SER A 206 13.76 2.50 -2.82
C SER A 206 13.30 1.44 -1.83
N ARG A 207 13.68 0.18 -2.04
CA ARG A 207 13.36 -0.91 -1.11
C ARG A 207 14.09 -0.72 0.22
N GLN A 208 15.36 -0.32 0.18
CA GLN A 208 16.15 0.00 1.38
C GLN A 208 15.57 1.20 2.14
N VAL A 209 15.08 2.24 1.43
CA VAL A 209 14.36 3.37 2.03
C VAL A 209 13.10 2.89 2.76
N PHE A 210 12.30 2.03 2.13
CA PHE A 210 11.11 1.46 2.74
C PHE A 210 11.42 0.69 4.02
N VAL A 211 12.35 -0.26 3.95
CA VAL A 211 12.75 -1.10 5.09
C VAL A 211 13.24 -0.22 6.25
N LYS A 212 14.12 0.73 5.98
CA LYS A 212 14.63 1.65 7.00
C LYS A 212 13.54 2.51 7.63
N SER A 213 12.56 2.97 6.85
CA SER A 213 11.54 3.91 7.31
C SER A 213 10.39 3.23 8.05
N TYR A 214 10.05 2.00 7.67
CA TYR A 214 8.80 1.36 8.07
C TYR A 214 8.97 -0.03 8.71
N MET A 215 10.09 -0.73 8.47
CA MET A 215 10.32 -2.10 8.96
C MET A 215 11.37 -2.18 10.07
N SER A 216 12.19 -1.15 10.25
CA SER A 216 13.35 -1.14 11.15
C SER A 216 13.02 -1.25 12.65
N GLY A 217 11.76 -1.04 13.05
CA GLY A 217 11.30 -1.30 14.41
C GLY A 217 11.17 -2.79 14.77
N GLU A 218 11.18 -3.69 13.78
CA GLU A 218 11.12 -5.14 13.98
C GLU A 218 12.49 -5.82 13.94
N GLU A 219 13.49 -5.25 13.27
CA GLU A 219 14.86 -5.78 13.32
C GLU A 219 15.39 -5.86 14.76
N GLU A 220 15.08 -4.87 15.60
CA GLU A 220 15.44 -4.90 17.02
C GLU A 220 14.69 -6.00 17.78
N GLN A 221 13.43 -6.27 17.42
CA GLN A 221 12.61 -7.30 18.07
C GLN A 221 12.95 -8.71 17.63
N ILE A 222 13.31 -8.90 16.36
CA ILE A 222 13.81 -10.18 15.83
C ILE A 222 15.19 -10.47 16.43
N LYS A 223 16.11 -9.50 16.44
CA LYS A 223 17.42 -9.63 17.12
C LYS A 223 17.24 -9.94 18.61
N LYS A 224 16.26 -9.30 19.28
CA LYS A 224 15.97 -9.57 20.69
C LYS A 224 15.41 -10.97 20.91
N LYS A 225 14.48 -11.45 20.07
CA LYS A 225 13.98 -12.84 20.14
C LYS A 225 15.05 -13.89 19.84
N GLU A 226 15.96 -13.64 18.89
CA GLU A 226 17.09 -14.53 18.61
C GLU A 226 18.12 -14.55 19.75
N VAL A 227 18.33 -13.42 20.42
CA VAL A 227 19.19 -13.34 21.61
C VAL A 227 18.54 -14.05 22.80
N ASP A 228 17.26 -13.80 23.05
CA ASP A 228 16.52 -14.39 24.16
C ASP A 228 16.37 -15.92 23.97
N GLY A 229 16.10 -16.41 22.76
CA GLY A 229 16.05 -17.85 22.46
C GLY A 229 17.40 -18.56 22.63
N LYS A 230 18.52 -17.89 22.30
CA LYS A 230 19.88 -18.42 22.56
C LYS A 230 20.25 -18.44 24.05
N PHE A 231 19.63 -17.59 24.88
CA PHE A 231 19.80 -17.63 26.33
C PHE A 231 19.01 -18.78 26.96
N GLU A 232 17.83 -19.11 26.43
CA GLU A 232 17.04 -20.26 26.89
C GLU A 232 17.70 -21.61 26.53
N GLU A 233 18.15 -21.81 25.29
CA GLU A 233 18.87 -23.04 24.88
C GLU A 233 20.12 -23.30 25.75
N LYS A 234 20.89 -22.26 26.06
CA LYS A 234 22.08 -22.40 26.93
C LYS A 234 21.75 -22.74 28.38
N ASN A 235 20.60 -22.32 28.89
CA ASN A 235 20.17 -22.66 30.24
C ASN A 235 19.61 -24.09 30.32
N GLU A 236 19.05 -24.62 29.24
CA GLU A 236 18.65 -26.04 29.14
C GLU A 236 19.86 -26.96 29.05
N GLU A 237 20.86 -26.66 28.20
CA GLU A 237 22.12 -27.44 28.11
C GLU A 237 22.88 -27.47 29.44
N GLN A 238 22.91 -26.35 30.19
CA GLN A 238 23.57 -26.30 31.51
C GLN A 238 22.81 -27.04 32.61
N ASN A 239 21.49 -27.23 32.47
CA ASN A 239 20.70 -28.03 33.42
C ASN A 239 20.83 -29.53 33.15
N GLU A 240 21.12 -29.95 31.91
CA GLU A 240 21.38 -31.37 31.60
C GLU A 240 22.78 -31.82 32.04
N GLU A 241 23.79 -30.93 32.03
CA GLU A 241 25.14 -31.24 32.54
C GLU A 241 25.24 -31.34 34.08
N CYS A 242 24.22 -30.90 34.83
CA CYS A 242 24.22 -30.95 36.30
C CYS A 242 23.58 -32.22 36.88
N VAL A 243 23.10 -33.15 36.05
CA VAL A 243 22.39 -34.39 36.46
C VAL A 243 23.20 -35.67 36.19
N GLN A 244 24.53 -35.57 36.04
CA GLN A 244 25.44 -36.74 36.02
C GLN A 244 26.44 -36.75 37.19
#